data_AF-A0A7J2VAB8-F1
#
_entry.id   AF-A0A7J2VAB8-F1
#
_cell.length_a   1.000
_cell.length_b   1.000
_cell.length_c   1.000
_cell.angle_alpha   90.00
_cell.angle_beta   90.00
_cell.angle_gamma   90.00
#
_symmetry.space_group_name_H-M   'P 1'
#
loop_
_entity.id
_entity.type
_entity.pdbx_description
1 polymer ?
#
loop_
_entity_poly.entity_id
_entity_poly.type
_entity_poly.pdbx_seq_one_letter_code
_entity_poly.pdbx_strand_id
1 'polypeptide(L)'
;RLDPLSKHISALQVEDKWILSRCNNLVRQVEDAMERYDVMYAVRKIRDFIVEDLSHWYIRLIRPRVWIEENAPEKIVAYATLHYVLDRVLRLLAPITPFITEYIYQSMLRDYYGVESIHLLDGPMVDEVFIDQSLEDYMAIAREVHKASSGARMKAGLKHRQPVRKLLVYTDNERVRDAVNKLSGVLKFTCNAKYIEVVESKRIKEITRYAVKPKYKVLGPKYRGLVRELLKYIELNQDVIAGDVLSIGRHEARIGDQSLVLTSEDLEITPHYVEGFLVEGFKYGVVALDTRLTTEEIAEGLARDIVRRIQVMRKKLNLELLAKISVVVVAPSDKIELIKMKKEYIANETRAMELRITTNKDETAQHGGLVEEWDIDDDLYIIGVKPINQQ
;
A
#
# COMPACT_ATOMS: atom_id res chain seq x y z
N ARG A 1 -17.74 -35.20 11.19
CA ARG A 1 -16.48 -34.96 11.96
C ARG A 1 -16.47 -33.49 12.34
N LEU A 2 -15.97 -33.12 13.53
CA LEU A 2 -15.84 -31.70 13.92
C LEU A 2 -14.90 -31.00 12.93
N ASP A 3 -15.36 -29.88 12.38
CA ASP A 3 -14.59 -29.04 11.46
C ASP A 3 -13.26 -28.63 12.12
N PRO A 4 -12.10 -28.78 11.46
CA PRO A 4 -10.80 -28.37 12.01
C PRO A 4 -10.80 -26.91 12.52
N LEU A 5 -11.63 -26.05 11.91
CA LEU A 5 -11.78 -24.65 12.28
C LEU A 5 -12.33 -24.45 13.70
N SER A 6 -13.17 -25.37 14.19
CA SER A 6 -13.85 -25.25 15.50
C SER A 6 -12.89 -25.11 16.68
N LYS A 7 -11.68 -25.68 16.56
CA LYS A 7 -10.63 -25.63 17.59
C LYS A 7 -9.84 -24.32 17.60
N HIS A 8 -10.03 -23.48 16.57
CA HIS A 8 -9.17 -22.34 16.27
C HIS A 8 -9.94 -21.03 16.12
N ILE A 9 -11.25 -21.01 16.40
CA ILE A 9 -12.13 -19.84 16.24
C ILE A 9 -11.60 -18.61 16.99
N SER A 10 -11.07 -18.79 18.21
CA SER A 10 -10.54 -17.69 19.02
C SER A 10 -9.30 -17.02 18.42
N ALA A 11 -8.59 -17.70 17.53
CA ALA A 11 -7.36 -17.23 16.91
C ALA A 11 -7.57 -16.64 15.50
N LEU A 12 -8.81 -16.57 15.02
CA LEU A 12 -9.14 -16.02 13.70
C LEU A 12 -8.81 -14.53 13.60
N GLN A 13 -8.07 -14.17 12.56
CA GLN A 13 -7.83 -12.78 12.19
C GLN A 13 -9.04 -12.18 11.46
N VAL A 14 -9.04 -10.86 11.25
CA VAL A 14 -10.16 -10.15 10.63
C VAL A 14 -10.43 -10.61 9.19
N GLU A 15 -9.37 -10.92 8.43
CA GLU A 15 -9.49 -11.47 7.08
C GLU A 15 -10.06 -12.90 7.05
N ASP A 16 -9.74 -13.72 8.06
CA ASP A 16 -10.27 -15.08 8.20
C ASP A 16 -11.78 -15.02 8.49
N LYS A 17 -12.18 -14.19 9.48
CA LYS A 17 -13.59 -13.97 9.82
C LYS A 17 -14.38 -13.44 8.63
N TRP A 18 -13.78 -12.53 7.87
CA TRP A 18 -14.42 -11.97 6.69
C TRP A 18 -14.67 -13.03 5.61
N ILE A 19 -13.67 -13.86 5.24
CA ILE A 19 -13.88 -14.86 4.18
C ILE A 19 -14.87 -15.94 4.62
N LEU A 20 -14.93 -16.28 5.91
CA LEU A 20 -15.91 -17.21 6.47
C LEU A 20 -17.33 -16.65 6.35
N SER A 21 -17.54 -15.37 6.69
CA SER A 21 -18.83 -14.69 6.48
C SER A 21 -19.25 -14.75 5.01
N ARG A 22 -18.33 -14.36 4.11
CA ARG A 22 -18.57 -14.38 2.66
C ARG A 22 -18.91 -15.76 2.13
N CYS A 23 -18.23 -16.80 2.62
CA CYS A 23 -18.46 -18.18 2.23
C CYS A 23 -19.84 -18.66 2.67
N ASN A 24 -20.25 -18.40 3.91
CA ASN A 24 -21.58 -18.79 4.39
C ASN A 24 -22.71 -18.01 3.70
N ASN A 25 -22.50 -16.71 3.41
CA ASN A 25 -23.42 -15.94 2.57
C ASN A 25 -23.48 -16.45 1.12
N LEU A 26 -22.37 -16.96 0.57
CA LEU A 26 -22.36 -17.61 -0.74
C LEU A 26 -23.19 -18.90 -0.72
N VAL A 27 -23.02 -19.76 0.29
CA VAL A 27 -23.80 -21.00 0.43
C VAL A 27 -25.29 -20.67 0.38
N ARG A 28 -25.76 -19.75 1.24
CA ARG A 28 -27.17 -19.31 1.25
C ARG A 28 -27.64 -18.79 -0.12
N GLN A 29 -26.85 -17.92 -0.75
CA GLN A 29 -27.22 -17.35 -2.06
C GLN A 29 -27.31 -18.39 -3.17
N VAL A 30 -26.47 -19.42 -3.11
CA VAL A 30 -26.48 -20.52 -4.09
C VAL A 30 -27.64 -21.46 -3.82
N GLU A 31 -27.90 -21.84 -2.57
CA GLU A 31 -29.06 -22.65 -2.19
C GLU A 31 -30.37 -21.98 -2.65
N ASP A 32 -30.60 -20.72 -2.28
CA ASP A 32 -31.78 -19.95 -2.69
C ASP A 32 -31.94 -19.85 -4.22
N ALA A 33 -30.82 -19.78 -4.95
CA ALA A 33 -30.82 -19.71 -6.40
C ALA A 33 -31.15 -21.07 -7.03
N MET A 34 -30.58 -22.15 -6.50
CA MET A 34 -30.82 -23.51 -6.96
C MET A 34 -32.26 -23.96 -6.68
N GLU A 35 -32.84 -23.59 -5.55
CA GLU A 35 -34.27 -23.83 -5.24
C GLU A 35 -35.22 -23.17 -6.26
N ARG A 36 -34.81 -22.03 -6.81
CA ARG A 36 -35.54 -21.30 -7.85
C ARG A 36 -35.11 -21.66 -9.28
N TYR A 37 -34.26 -22.67 -9.44
CA TYR A 37 -33.68 -23.08 -10.73
C TYR A 37 -32.89 -21.98 -11.46
N ASP A 38 -32.41 -20.94 -10.76
CA ASP A 38 -31.53 -19.90 -11.32
C ASP A 38 -30.05 -20.31 -11.24
N VAL A 39 -29.72 -21.35 -12.01
CA VAL A 39 -28.37 -21.92 -12.07
C VAL A 39 -27.35 -20.87 -12.54
N MET A 40 -27.74 -19.98 -13.45
CA MET A 40 -26.85 -18.94 -13.98
C MET A 40 -26.43 -17.93 -12.91
N TYR A 41 -27.35 -17.54 -12.02
CA TYR A 41 -27.00 -16.70 -10.88
C TYR A 41 -26.08 -17.44 -9.90
N ALA A 42 -26.40 -18.68 -9.55
CA ALA A 42 -25.56 -19.51 -8.67
C ALA A 42 -24.11 -19.62 -9.19
N VAL A 43 -23.94 -19.99 -10.46
CA VAL A 43 -22.62 -20.11 -11.11
C VAL A 43 -21.85 -18.78 -11.07
N ARG A 44 -22.52 -17.66 -11.39
CA ARG A 44 -21.88 -16.33 -11.32
C ARG A 44 -21.41 -16.01 -9.90
N LYS A 45 -22.23 -16.25 -8.88
CA LYS A 45 -21.85 -16.01 -7.48
C LYS A 45 -20.67 -16.83 -7.04
N ILE A 46 -20.65 -18.13 -7.37
CA ILE A 46 -19.52 -19.01 -7.04
C ILE A 46 -18.25 -18.52 -7.73
N ARG A 47 -18.31 -18.23 -9.04
CA ARG A 47 -17.16 -17.71 -9.80
C ARG A 47 -16.63 -16.41 -9.20
N ASP A 48 -17.51 -15.44 -8.94
CA ASP A 48 -17.13 -14.14 -8.42
C ASP A 48 -16.48 -14.26 -7.03
N PHE A 49 -16.99 -15.16 -6.18
CA PHE A 49 -16.37 -15.47 -4.89
C PHE A 49 -14.97 -16.09 -5.06
N ILE A 50 -14.81 -17.11 -5.92
CA ILE A 50 -13.52 -17.77 -6.13
C ILE A 50 -12.47 -16.78 -6.65
N VAL A 51 -12.84 -15.95 -7.63
CA VAL A 51 -11.91 -15.04 -8.30
C VAL A 51 -11.63 -13.82 -7.42
N GLU A 52 -12.66 -13.09 -7.00
CA GLU A 52 -12.49 -11.77 -6.37
C GLU A 52 -12.29 -11.84 -4.85
N ASP A 53 -13.02 -12.74 -4.17
CA ASP A 53 -12.94 -12.84 -2.72
C ASP A 53 -11.80 -13.76 -2.27
N LEU A 54 -11.71 -14.97 -2.84
CA LEU A 54 -10.72 -15.96 -2.43
C LEU A 54 -9.35 -15.70 -3.08
N SER A 55 -9.25 -15.73 -4.40
CA SER A 55 -7.98 -15.69 -5.13
C SER A 55 -7.30 -14.31 -5.10
N HIS A 56 -7.99 -13.27 -5.57
CA HIS A 56 -7.41 -11.92 -5.68
C HIS A 56 -7.21 -11.23 -4.33
N TRP A 57 -8.01 -11.57 -3.32
CA TRP A 57 -8.02 -10.88 -2.02
C TRP A 57 -7.51 -11.77 -0.89
N TYR A 58 -8.26 -12.77 -0.45
CA TYR A 58 -7.94 -13.54 0.76
C TYR A 58 -6.57 -14.24 0.69
N ILE A 59 -6.29 -14.99 -0.39
CA ILE A 59 -5.02 -15.71 -0.58
C ILE A 59 -3.82 -14.76 -0.53
N ARG A 60 -3.99 -13.54 -1.04
CA ARG A 60 -2.94 -12.50 -0.98
C ARG A 60 -2.69 -12.04 0.45
N LEU A 61 -3.72 -11.88 1.26
CA LEU A 61 -3.62 -11.47 2.68
C LEU A 61 -2.92 -12.51 3.54
N ILE A 62 -3.27 -13.79 3.36
CA ILE A 62 -2.75 -14.87 4.21
C ILE A 62 -1.41 -15.44 3.75
N ARG A 63 -0.91 -15.07 2.57
CA ARG A 63 0.36 -15.58 2.02
C ARG A 63 1.52 -15.52 3.05
N PRO A 64 1.74 -14.42 3.80
CA PRO A 64 2.80 -14.38 4.81
C PRO A 64 2.64 -15.44 5.91
N ARG A 65 1.39 -15.74 6.31
CA ARG A 65 1.08 -16.74 7.35
C ARG A 65 1.28 -18.18 6.87
N VAL A 66 1.08 -18.42 5.56
CA VAL A 66 1.23 -19.74 4.95
C VAL A 66 2.69 -20.12 4.70
N TRP A 67 3.56 -19.13 4.50
CA TRP A 67 5.00 -19.31 4.21
C TRP A 67 5.90 -19.45 5.46
N ILE A 68 5.32 -19.52 6.66
CA ILE A 68 6.06 -19.79 7.89
C ILE A 68 6.55 -21.24 7.86
N GLU A 69 7.85 -21.49 8.06
CA GLU A 69 8.43 -22.84 7.96
C GLU A 69 7.89 -23.77 9.06
N GLU A 70 7.75 -23.26 10.29
CA GLU A 70 7.24 -24.01 11.43
C GLU A 70 5.70 -24.13 11.43
N ASN A 71 5.17 -25.12 12.16
CA ASN A 71 3.73 -25.27 12.43
C ASN A 71 3.23 -24.23 13.44
N ALA A 72 3.38 -22.95 13.10
CA ALA A 72 2.90 -21.84 13.90
C ALA A 72 1.37 -21.87 13.99
N PRO A 73 0.77 -21.49 15.14
CA PRO A 73 -0.69 -21.45 15.29
C PRO A 73 -1.40 -20.64 14.19
N GLU A 74 -0.81 -19.53 13.76
CA GLU A 74 -1.35 -18.65 12.72
C GLU A 74 -1.45 -19.32 11.34
N LYS A 75 -0.49 -20.20 11.03
CA LYS A 75 -0.45 -21.02 9.81
C LYS A 75 -1.57 -22.06 9.84
N ILE A 76 -1.73 -22.73 10.98
CA ILE A 76 -2.79 -23.73 11.19
C ILE A 76 -4.17 -23.08 11.03
N VAL A 77 -4.38 -21.90 11.61
CA VAL A 77 -5.64 -21.14 11.49
C VAL A 77 -5.94 -20.78 10.03
N ALA A 78 -4.93 -20.31 9.29
CA ALA A 78 -5.10 -19.95 7.88
C ALA A 78 -5.46 -21.18 7.03
N TYR A 79 -4.79 -22.31 7.25
CA TYR A 79 -5.12 -23.57 6.56
C TYR A 79 -6.47 -24.14 6.94
N ALA A 80 -6.86 -24.09 8.22
CA ALA A 80 -8.17 -24.53 8.67
C ALA A 80 -9.28 -23.70 8.01
N THR A 81 -9.08 -22.38 7.91
CA THR A 81 -10.01 -21.47 7.22
C THR A 81 -10.06 -21.75 5.72
N LEU A 82 -8.92 -21.98 5.07
CA LEU A 82 -8.89 -22.37 3.66
C LEU A 82 -9.58 -23.71 3.41
N HIS A 83 -9.34 -24.71 4.25
CA HIS A 83 -10.00 -26.01 4.16
C HIS A 83 -11.52 -25.85 4.27
N TYR A 84 -11.99 -25.10 5.26
CA TYR A 84 -13.41 -24.78 5.45
C TYR A 84 -14.05 -24.20 4.18
N VAL A 85 -13.38 -23.20 3.59
CA VAL A 85 -13.90 -22.47 2.41
C VAL A 85 -13.84 -23.35 1.16
N LEU A 86 -12.73 -24.05 0.93
CA LEU A 86 -12.53 -24.91 -0.24
C LEU A 86 -13.49 -26.10 -0.25
N ASP A 87 -13.71 -26.74 0.90
CA ASP A 87 -14.69 -27.82 1.03
C ASP A 87 -16.09 -27.37 0.58
N ARG A 88 -16.58 -26.24 1.11
CA ARG A 88 -17.89 -25.71 0.75
C ARG A 88 -17.97 -25.31 -0.71
N VAL A 89 -16.96 -24.62 -1.24
CA VAL A 89 -16.91 -24.24 -2.66
C VAL A 89 -16.92 -25.48 -3.57
N LEU A 90 -16.18 -26.53 -3.24
CA LEU A 90 -16.15 -27.77 -4.02
C LEU A 90 -17.51 -28.46 -4.04
N ARG A 91 -18.19 -28.52 -2.89
CA ARG A 91 -19.55 -29.09 -2.80
C ARG A 91 -20.57 -28.28 -3.57
N LEU A 92 -20.52 -26.93 -3.51
CA LEU A 92 -21.38 -26.06 -4.32
C LEU A 92 -21.13 -26.24 -5.83
N LEU A 93 -19.88 -26.49 -6.23
CA LEU A 93 -19.52 -26.73 -7.62
C LEU A 93 -19.83 -28.15 -8.11
N ALA A 94 -20.01 -29.13 -7.22
CA ALA A 94 -20.14 -30.54 -7.60
C ALA A 94 -21.25 -30.79 -8.63
N PRO A 95 -22.46 -30.19 -8.50
CA PRO A 95 -23.52 -30.34 -9.51
C PRO A 95 -23.24 -29.65 -10.85
N ILE A 96 -22.26 -28.73 -10.91
CA ILE A 96 -21.98 -27.87 -12.07
C ILE A 96 -20.75 -28.38 -12.85
N THR A 97 -19.68 -28.74 -12.14
CA THR A 97 -18.41 -29.20 -12.70
C THR A 97 -17.98 -30.52 -12.05
N PRO A 98 -18.68 -31.63 -12.33
CA PRO A 98 -18.58 -32.85 -11.55
C PRO A 98 -17.21 -33.54 -11.62
N PHE A 99 -16.55 -33.52 -12.78
CA PHE A 99 -15.25 -34.21 -12.95
C PHE A 99 -14.10 -33.50 -12.22
N ILE A 100 -14.06 -32.17 -12.28
CA ILE A 100 -12.99 -31.38 -11.64
C ILE A 100 -13.15 -31.43 -10.11
N THR A 101 -14.38 -31.27 -9.63
CA THR A 101 -14.67 -31.32 -8.20
C THR A 101 -14.40 -32.70 -7.61
N GLU A 102 -14.75 -33.78 -8.33
CA GLU A 102 -14.40 -35.15 -7.96
C GLU A 102 -12.88 -35.34 -7.91
N TYR A 103 -12.15 -34.92 -8.94
CA TYR A 103 -10.68 -35.03 -8.95
C TYR A 103 -10.01 -34.33 -7.76
N ILE A 104 -10.46 -33.11 -7.43
CA ILE A 104 -9.91 -32.35 -6.29
C ILE A 104 -10.32 -33.02 -4.97
N TYR A 105 -11.57 -33.47 -4.84
CA TYR A 105 -12.07 -34.18 -3.67
C TYR A 105 -11.25 -35.46 -3.39
N GLN A 106 -11.06 -36.31 -4.42
CA GLN A 106 -10.25 -37.51 -4.33
C GLN A 106 -8.83 -37.21 -3.83
N SER A 107 -8.26 -36.10 -4.29
CA SER A 107 -6.87 -35.72 -4.00
C SER A 107 -6.68 -35.10 -2.61
N MET A 108 -7.72 -34.49 -2.02
CA MET A 108 -7.55 -33.63 -0.82
C MET A 108 -8.49 -33.93 0.34
N LEU A 109 -9.70 -34.42 0.07
CA LEU A 109 -10.80 -34.48 1.05
C LEU A 109 -11.31 -35.90 1.30
N ARG A 110 -11.08 -36.85 0.39
CA ARG A 110 -11.56 -38.23 0.52
C ARG A 110 -11.13 -38.89 1.83
N ASP A 111 -9.86 -38.80 2.20
CA ASP A 111 -9.35 -39.41 3.45
C ASP A 111 -9.93 -38.74 4.70
N TYR A 112 -10.27 -37.45 4.59
CA TYR A 112 -10.90 -36.70 5.67
C TYR A 112 -12.37 -37.08 5.87
N TYR A 113 -13.14 -37.35 4.81
CA TYR A 113 -14.54 -37.74 4.93
C TYR A 113 -14.77 -39.24 4.98
N GLY A 114 -13.91 -40.04 4.36
CA GLY A 114 -14.08 -41.48 4.20
C GLY A 114 -15.20 -41.89 3.24
N VAL A 115 -15.71 -40.95 2.42
CA VAL A 115 -16.78 -41.19 1.45
C VAL A 115 -16.20 -41.34 0.06
N GLU A 116 -16.74 -42.27 -0.74
CA GLU A 116 -16.14 -42.66 -2.02
C GLU A 116 -16.07 -41.53 -3.04
N SER A 117 -17.08 -40.66 -3.11
CA SER A 117 -17.19 -39.58 -4.09
C SER A 117 -17.78 -38.33 -3.46
N ILE A 118 -17.43 -37.14 -3.98
CA ILE A 118 -18.03 -35.87 -3.53
C ILE A 118 -19.54 -35.84 -3.75
N HIS A 119 -20.03 -36.57 -4.77
CA HIS A 119 -21.44 -36.63 -5.15
C HIS A 119 -22.29 -37.48 -4.20
N LEU A 120 -21.67 -38.15 -3.22
CA LEU A 120 -22.33 -38.88 -2.15
C LEU A 120 -22.34 -38.10 -0.82
N LEU A 121 -21.80 -36.88 -0.81
CA LEU A 121 -21.83 -36.00 0.34
C LEU A 121 -23.07 -35.10 0.32
N ASP A 122 -23.54 -34.75 1.52
CA ASP A 122 -24.55 -33.71 1.67
C ASP A 122 -24.03 -32.35 1.17
N GLY A 123 -24.96 -31.50 0.73
CA GLY A 123 -24.70 -30.11 0.44
C GLY A 123 -24.08 -29.36 1.64
N PRO A 124 -23.32 -28.30 1.41
CA PRO A 124 -22.74 -27.52 2.51
C PRO A 124 -23.85 -26.78 3.25
N MET A 125 -23.80 -26.77 4.58
CA MET A 125 -24.75 -26.01 5.41
C MET A 125 -24.22 -24.61 5.73
N VAL A 126 -25.15 -23.67 5.94
CA VAL A 126 -24.86 -22.31 6.40
C VAL A 126 -24.56 -22.32 7.90
N ASP A 127 -23.36 -21.90 8.27
CA ASP A 127 -22.98 -21.67 9.66
C ASP A 127 -23.19 -20.20 10.03
N GLU A 128 -24.39 -19.90 10.55
CA GLU A 128 -24.84 -18.54 10.92
C GLU A 128 -23.87 -17.82 11.87
N VAL A 129 -23.15 -18.59 12.71
CA VAL A 129 -22.18 -18.04 13.68
C VAL A 129 -21.03 -17.27 13.02
N PHE A 130 -20.72 -17.57 11.76
CA PHE A 130 -19.63 -16.93 11.02
C PHE A 130 -20.09 -15.73 10.19
N ILE A 131 -21.39 -15.46 10.11
CA ILE A 131 -21.91 -14.38 9.28
C ILE A 131 -21.82 -13.05 10.04
N ASP A 132 -21.04 -12.12 9.49
CA ASP A 132 -20.88 -10.76 9.98
C ASP A 132 -21.02 -9.79 8.79
N GLN A 133 -22.26 -9.36 8.53
CA GLN A 133 -22.57 -8.43 7.45
C GLN A 133 -21.85 -7.08 7.62
N SER A 134 -21.63 -6.65 8.86
CA SER A 134 -20.95 -5.38 9.14
C SER A 134 -19.48 -5.45 8.72
N LEU A 135 -18.81 -6.59 8.98
CA LEU A 135 -17.45 -6.84 8.52
C LEU A 135 -17.34 -6.95 7.00
N GLU A 136 -18.32 -7.58 6.33
CA GLU A 136 -18.36 -7.61 4.87
C GLU A 136 -18.44 -6.20 4.28
N ASP A 137 -19.29 -5.35 4.84
CA ASP A 137 -19.47 -3.98 4.38
C ASP A 137 -18.20 -3.14 4.63
N TYR A 138 -17.55 -3.32 5.79
CA TYR A 138 -16.26 -2.69 6.06
C TYR A 138 -15.17 -3.16 5.10
N MET A 139 -15.10 -4.45 4.78
CA MET A 139 -14.12 -4.97 3.83
C MET A 139 -14.40 -4.47 2.41
N ALA A 140 -15.66 -4.27 2.02
CA ALA A 140 -16.01 -3.64 0.75
C ALA A 140 -15.48 -2.20 0.69
N ILE A 141 -15.62 -1.41 1.76
CA ILE A 141 -15.02 -0.06 1.85
C ILE A 141 -13.49 -0.14 1.76
N ALA A 142 -12.86 -1.06 2.49
CA ALA A 142 -11.40 -1.24 2.45
C ALA A 142 -10.90 -1.58 1.04
N ARG A 143 -11.65 -2.39 0.28
CA ARG A 143 -11.33 -2.70 -1.12
C ARG A 143 -11.44 -1.48 -2.03
N GLU A 144 -12.40 -0.59 -1.80
CA GLU A 144 -12.49 0.68 -2.55
C GLU A 144 -11.31 1.61 -2.24
N VAL A 145 -10.90 1.71 -0.97
CA VAL A 145 -9.69 2.45 -0.57
C VAL A 145 -8.44 1.85 -1.23
N HIS A 146 -8.31 0.52 -1.26
CA HIS A 146 -7.20 -0.15 -1.93
C HIS A 146 -7.16 0.13 -3.43
N LYS A 147 -8.32 0.05 -4.12
CA LYS A 147 -8.42 0.37 -5.55
C LYS A 147 -7.99 1.81 -5.83
N ALA A 148 -8.45 2.76 -5.03
CA ALA A 148 -8.07 4.17 -5.14
C ALA A 148 -6.56 4.38 -4.91
N SER A 149 -5.99 3.74 -3.87
CA SER A 149 -4.54 3.74 -3.62
C SER A 149 -3.75 3.19 -4.80
N SER A 150 -4.19 2.05 -5.36
CA SER A 150 -3.55 1.46 -6.53
C SER A 150 -3.68 2.35 -7.78
N GLY A 151 -4.82 3.01 -7.97
CA GLY A 151 -5.05 3.98 -9.04
C GLY A 151 -4.10 5.19 -8.93
N ALA A 152 -3.97 5.77 -7.74
CA ALA A 152 -3.04 6.86 -7.47
C ALA A 152 -1.59 6.48 -7.82
N ARG A 153 -1.16 5.27 -7.41
CA ARG A 153 0.18 4.74 -7.73
C ARG A 153 0.39 4.57 -9.23
N MET A 154 -0.59 3.99 -9.92
CA MET A 154 -0.50 3.72 -11.36
C MET A 154 -0.37 5.01 -12.17
N LYS A 155 -1.16 6.05 -11.85
CA LYS A 155 -1.07 7.36 -12.51
C LYS A 155 0.30 8.02 -12.36
N ALA A 156 0.97 7.78 -11.24
CA ALA A 156 2.29 8.30 -10.94
C ALA A 156 3.45 7.38 -11.37
N GLY A 157 3.16 6.22 -11.97
CA GLY A 157 4.19 5.21 -12.29
C GLY A 157 4.89 4.60 -11.06
N LEU A 158 4.33 4.76 -9.86
CA LEU A 158 4.92 4.25 -8.62
C LEU A 158 4.67 2.74 -8.50
N LYS A 159 5.74 1.95 -8.39
CA LYS A 159 5.63 0.49 -8.31
C LYS A 159 5.08 0.08 -6.95
N HIS A 160 4.16 -0.89 -6.92
CA HIS A 160 3.52 -1.33 -5.67
C HIS A 160 4.50 -1.82 -4.59
N ARG A 161 5.64 -2.40 -4.99
CA ARG A 161 6.72 -2.84 -4.09
C ARG A 161 7.39 -1.71 -3.31
N GLN A 162 7.26 -0.46 -3.75
CA GLN A 162 7.78 0.69 -3.03
C GLN A 162 6.78 1.08 -1.92
N PRO A 163 7.16 0.96 -0.64
CA PRO A 163 6.29 1.33 0.46
C PRO A 163 6.02 2.84 0.42
N VAL A 164 4.82 3.24 0.83
CA VAL A 164 4.49 4.64 1.08
C VAL A 164 4.47 4.90 2.58
N ARG A 165 4.84 6.11 2.97
CA ARG A 165 4.89 6.47 4.39
C ARG A 165 3.50 6.43 4.99
N LYS A 166 2.55 7.15 4.36
CA LYS A 166 1.22 7.34 4.92
C LYS A 166 0.15 7.20 3.85
N LEU A 167 -0.91 6.46 4.18
CA LEU A 167 -2.17 6.45 3.48
C LEU A 167 -3.15 7.35 4.25
N LEU A 168 -3.53 8.46 3.64
CA LEU A 168 -4.54 9.38 4.18
C LEU A 168 -5.87 9.09 3.50
N VAL A 169 -6.93 8.92 4.29
CA VAL A 169 -8.31 8.76 3.81
C VAL A 169 -9.12 9.96 4.24
N TYR A 170 -9.39 10.87 3.31
CA TYR A 170 -10.19 12.07 3.52
C TYR A 170 -11.66 11.75 3.33
N THR A 171 -12.44 11.79 4.41
CA THR A 171 -13.87 11.49 4.42
C THR A 171 -14.55 12.03 5.67
N ASP A 172 -15.83 12.38 5.54
CA ASP A 172 -16.71 12.69 6.69
C ASP A 172 -17.70 11.54 6.97
N ASN A 173 -17.54 10.41 6.27
CA ASN A 173 -18.38 9.24 6.47
C ASN A 173 -17.84 8.40 7.62
N GLU A 174 -18.57 8.39 8.74
CA GLU A 174 -18.19 7.62 9.94
C GLU A 174 -18.05 6.12 9.67
N ARG A 175 -18.85 5.56 8.76
CA ARG A 175 -18.73 4.15 8.39
C ARG A 175 -17.39 3.85 7.70
N VAL A 176 -16.87 4.80 6.93
CA VAL A 176 -15.53 4.67 6.32
C VAL A 176 -14.45 4.79 7.39
N ARG A 177 -14.62 5.72 8.34
CA ARG A 177 -13.71 5.85 9.49
C ARG A 177 -13.59 4.54 10.25
N ASP A 178 -14.73 3.95 10.61
CA ASP A 178 -14.78 2.67 11.32
C ASP A 178 -14.15 1.54 10.51
N ALA A 179 -14.46 1.44 9.22
CA ALA A 179 -13.88 0.44 8.32
C ALA A 179 -12.36 0.54 8.26
N VAL A 180 -11.83 1.76 8.06
CA VAL A 180 -10.39 2.02 7.97
C VAL A 180 -9.69 1.72 9.28
N ASN A 181 -10.30 2.06 10.42
CA ASN A 181 -9.74 1.78 11.74
C ASN A 181 -9.71 0.27 12.03
N LYS A 182 -10.84 -0.42 11.85
CA LYS A 182 -10.99 -1.86 12.12
C LYS A 182 -10.14 -2.72 11.19
N LEU A 183 -9.95 -2.29 9.94
CA LEU A 183 -9.17 -3.00 8.91
C LEU A 183 -7.82 -2.33 8.62
N SER A 184 -7.28 -1.56 9.57
CA SER A 184 -6.03 -0.82 9.40
C SER A 184 -4.85 -1.73 9.04
N GLY A 185 -4.75 -2.92 9.64
CA GLY A 185 -3.72 -3.92 9.31
C GLY A 185 -3.83 -4.42 7.87
N VAL A 186 -5.05 -4.78 7.43
CA VAL A 186 -5.35 -5.20 6.05
C VAL A 186 -5.00 -4.09 5.06
N LEU A 187 -5.39 -2.85 5.34
CA LEU A 187 -5.12 -1.70 4.45
C LEU A 187 -3.64 -1.36 4.38
N LYS A 188 -2.91 -1.35 5.50
CA LYS A 188 -1.45 -1.14 5.51
C LYS A 188 -0.73 -2.18 4.67
N PHE A 189 -1.10 -3.44 4.82
CA PHE A 189 -0.53 -4.54 4.04
C PHE A 189 -0.87 -4.41 2.55
N THR A 190 -2.16 -4.32 2.21
CA THR A 190 -2.62 -4.30 0.80
C THR A 190 -2.21 -3.05 0.06
N CYS A 191 -2.08 -1.91 0.73
CA CYS A 191 -1.66 -0.64 0.13
C CYS A 191 -0.15 -0.41 0.24
N ASN A 192 0.60 -1.32 0.89
CA ASN A 192 2.02 -1.19 1.21
C ASN A 192 2.33 0.17 1.84
N ALA A 193 1.60 0.51 2.90
CA ALA A 193 1.70 1.78 3.63
C ALA A 193 2.13 1.54 5.08
N LYS A 194 3.07 2.33 5.60
CA LYS A 194 3.54 2.19 6.99
C LYS A 194 2.48 2.67 7.99
N TYR A 195 1.86 3.81 7.67
CA TYR A 195 0.84 4.43 8.49
C TYR A 195 -0.44 4.66 7.71
N ILE A 196 -1.57 4.65 8.41
CA ILE A 196 -2.88 4.98 7.86
C ILE A 196 -3.57 5.97 8.79
N GLU A 197 -4.24 6.97 8.23
CA GLU A 197 -4.97 7.98 9.01
C GLU A 197 -6.23 8.37 8.25
N VAL A 198 -7.34 8.50 9.00
CA VAL A 198 -8.59 9.05 8.50
C VAL A 198 -8.64 10.53 8.86
N VAL A 199 -8.90 11.37 7.88
CA VAL A 199 -8.88 12.83 8.00
C VAL A 199 -10.23 13.40 7.56
N GLU A 200 -10.68 14.48 8.17
CA GLU A 200 -11.88 15.21 7.73
C GLU A 200 -11.75 15.66 6.27
N SER A 201 -12.83 15.57 5.49
CA SER A 201 -12.80 15.80 4.04
C SER A 201 -12.27 17.18 3.67
N LYS A 202 -12.70 18.22 4.40
CA LYS A 202 -12.33 19.63 4.19
C LYS A 202 -10.83 19.90 4.33
N ARG A 203 -10.08 19.02 5.01
CA ARG A 203 -8.63 19.16 5.20
C ARG A 203 -7.83 18.78 3.96
N ILE A 204 -8.45 18.20 2.92
CA ILE A 204 -7.78 17.96 1.64
C ILE A 204 -7.15 19.24 1.07
N LYS A 205 -7.77 20.40 1.33
CA LYS A 205 -7.26 21.72 0.96
C LYS A 205 -5.85 22.03 1.48
N GLU A 206 -5.41 21.37 2.56
CA GLU A 206 -4.07 21.51 3.11
C GLU A 206 -3.00 21.04 2.10
N ILE A 207 -3.34 20.02 1.29
CA ILE A 207 -2.46 19.42 0.29
C ILE A 207 -2.88 19.73 -1.16
N THR A 208 -3.94 20.53 -1.36
CA THR A 208 -4.37 20.98 -2.68
C THR A 208 -3.81 22.37 -2.98
N ARG A 209 -3.30 22.52 -4.19
CA ARG A 209 -2.96 23.80 -4.83
C ARG A 209 -3.75 23.89 -6.12
N TYR A 210 -3.97 25.10 -6.62
CA TYR A 210 -4.75 25.30 -7.83
C TYR A 210 -3.90 25.96 -8.90
N ALA A 211 -3.93 25.37 -10.10
CA ALA A 211 -3.54 26.09 -11.30
C ALA A 211 -4.77 26.82 -11.85
N VAL A 212 -4.69 28.13 -11.93
CA VAL A 212 -5.76 28.96 -12.49
C VAL A 212 -5.31 29.45 -13.86
N LYS A 213 -5.94 28.92 -14.92
CA LYS A 213 -5.68 29.33 -16.29
C LYS A 213 -6.78 30.29 -16.79
N PRO A 214 -6.42 31.43 -17.36
CA PRO A 214 -7.36 32.38 -17.92
C PRO A 214 -7.97 31.84 -19.22
N LYS A 215 -9.30 31.95 -19.38
CA LYS A 215 -9.96 31.69 -20.67
C LYS A 215 -9.84 32.93 -21.55
N TYR A 216 -8.77 33.01 -22.33
CA TYR A 216 -8.42 34.18 -23.14
C TYR A 216 -9.56 34.69 -24.06
N LYS A 217 -10.37 33.78 -24.61
CA LYS A 217 -11.51 34.12 -25.47
C LYS A 217 -12.62 34.89 -24.74
N VAL A 218 -12.72 34.73 -23.42
CA VAL A 218 -13.71 35.39 -22.56
C VAL A 218 -13.12 36.67 -21.97
N LEU A 219 -11.94 36.57 -21.37
CA LEU A 219 -11.26 37.68 -20.69
C LEU A 219 -10.80 38.79 -21.65
N GLY A 220 -10.37 38.43 -22.86
CA GLY A 220 -9.87 39.38 -23.86
C GLY A 220 -10.91 40.45 -24.25
N PRO A 221 -12.09 40.06 -24.76
CA PRO A 221 -13.17 41.01 -25.09
C PRO A 221 -13.73 41.75 -23.88
N LYS A 222 -13.78 41.09 -22.71
CA LYS A 222 -14.41 41.60 -21.47
C LYS A 222 -13.58 42.69 -20.80
N TYR A 223 -12.26 42.55 -20.76
CA TYR A 223 -11.37 43.45 -19.98
C TYR A 223 -10.34 44.23 -20.82
N ARG A 224 -10.23 43.94 -22.12
CA ARG A 224 -9.46 44.71 -23.13
C ARG A 224 -8.08 45.17 -22.64
N GLY A 225 -7.89 46.47 -22.40
CA GLY A 225 -6.60 47.09 -22.05
C GLY A 225 -6.00 46.60 -20.72
N LEU A 226 -6.83 46.05 -19.83
CA LEU A 226 -6.40 45.57 -18.51
C LEU A 226 -6.00 44.10 -18.48
N VAL A 227 -6.13 43.40 -19.62
CA VAL A 227 -5.85 41.95 -19.70
C VAL A 227 -4.43 41.63 -19.24
N ARG A 228 -3.43 42.43 -19.61
CA ARG A 228 -2.03 42.16 -19.25
C ARG A 228 -1.79 42.21 -17.74
N GLU A 229 -2.41 43.16 -17.04
CA GLU A 229 -2.29 43.31 -15.60
C GLU A 229 -3.13 42.26 -14.86
N LEU A 230 -4.32 41.96 -15.37
CA LEU A 230 -5.17 40.89 -14.86
C LEU A 230 -4.50 39.51 -14.96
N LEU A 231 -3.80 39.23 -16.05
CA LEU A 231 -3.05 37.98 -16.22
C LEU A 231 -1.93 37.82 -15.17
N LYS A 232 -1.18 38.90 -14.91
CA LYS A 232 -0.16 38.90 -13.83
C LYS A 232 -0.79 38.70 -12.46
N TYR A 233 -1.94 39.33 -12.22
CA TYR A 233 -2.67 39.14 -10.97
C TYR A 233 -3.13 37.69 -10.79
N ILE A 234 -3.67 37.07 -11.84
CA ILE A 234 -4.09 35.66 -11.81
C ILE A 234 -2.91 34.76 -11.50
N GLU A 235 -1.76 34.98 -12.15
CA GLU A 235 -0.56 34.18 -11.96
C GLU A 235 -0.03 34.22 -10.51
N LEU A 236 -0.13 35.38 -9.84
CA LEU A 236 0.34 35.59 -8.47
C LEU A 236 -0.66 35.13 -7.39
N ASN A 237 -1.94 34.99 -7.71
CA ASN A 237 -3.01 34.78 -6.72
C ASN A 237 -3.84 33.50 -7.00
N GLN A 238 -3.26 32.50 -7.67
CA GLN A 238 -3.99 31.32 -8.15
C GLN A 238 -4.79 30.61 -7.05
N ASP A 239 -4.17 30.29 -5.91
CA ASP A 239 -4.86 29.59 -4.81
C ASP A 239 -6.00 30.42 -4.20
N VAL A 240 -5.81 31.74 -4.05
CA VAL A 240 -6.83 32.66 -3.51
C VAL A 240 -8.02 32.76 -4.47
N ILE A 241 -7.73 32.97 -5.76
CA ILE A 241 -8.74 33.06 -6.82
C ILE A 241 -9.53 31.76 -6.89
N ALA A 242 -8.85 30.61 -6.89
CA ALA A 242 -9.51 29.32 -6.93
C ALA A 242 -10.36 29.09 -5.67
N GLY A 243 -9.84 29.43 -4.49
CA GLY A 243 -10.58 29.34 -3.23
C GLY A 243 -11.87 30.13 -3.25
N ASP A 244 -11.81 31.41 -3.65
CA ASP A 244 -12.97 32.30 -3.71
C ASP A 244 -13.99 31.85 -4.77
N VAL A 245 -13.52 31.49 -5.97
CA VAL A 245 -14.42 31.03 -7.05
C VAL A 245 -15.08 29.70 -6.71
N LEU A 246 -14.37 28.76 -6.08
CA LEU A 246 -14.93 27.44 -5.72
C LEU A 246 -15.87 27.51 -4.51
N SER A 247 -15.66 28.44 -3.58
CA SER A 247 -16.46 28.54 -2.36
C SER A 247 -17.59 29.56 -2.43
N ILE A 248 -17.35 30.73 -3.04
CA ILE A 248 -18.29 31.87 -3.10
C ILE A 248 -18.85 32.04 -4.53
N GLY A 249 -18.23 31.41 -5.54
CA GLY A 249 -18.65 31.48 -6.95
C GLY A 249 -17.99 32.63 -7.74
N ARG A 250 -17.27 33.52 -7.06
CA ARG A 250 -16.60 34.67 -7.68
C ARG A 250 -15.39 35.14 -6.89
N HIS A 251 -14.46 35.81 -7.55
CA HIS A 251 -13.32 36.50 -6.95
C HIS A 251 -13.26 37.95 -7.43
N GLU A 252 -13.10 38.90 -6.51
CA GLU A 252 -12.96 40.33 -6.82
C GLU A 252 -11.47 40.69 -6.91
N ALA A 253 -11.01 40.96 -8.13
CA ALA A 253 -9.64 41.37 -8.42
C ALA A 253 -9.56 42.89 -8.58
N ARG A 254 -8.68 43.55 -7.82
CA ARG A 254 -8.45 44.99 -7.94
C ARG A 254 -7.21 45.26 -8.79
N ILE A 255 -7.40 45.87 -9.95
CA ILE A 255 -6.35 46.19 -10.93
C ILE A 255 -6.34 47.70 -11.15
N GLY A 256 -5.32 48.39 -10.61
CA GLY A 256 -5.31 49.85 -10.52
C GLY A 256 -6.50 50.37 -9.71
N ASP A 257 -7.28 51.29 -10.29
CA ASP A 257 -8.50 51.85 -9.68
C ASP A 257 -9.78 51.05 -10.02
N GLN A 258 -9.67 49.95 -10.77
CA GLN A 258 -10.83 49.17 -11.21
C GLN A 258 -10.97 47.87 -10.41
N SER A 259 -12.22 47.53 -10.06
CA SER A 259 -12.60 46.22 -9.49
C SER A 259 -13.19 45.34 -10.58
N LEU A 260 -12.62 44.15 -10.76
CA LEU A 260 -13.01 43.17 -11.77
C LEU A 260 -13.53 41.90 -11.08
N VAL A 261 -14.56 41.27 -11.65
CA VAL A 261 -15.13 40.04 -11.09
C VAL A 261 -14.75 38.85 -11.96
N LEU A 262 -14.05 37.89 -11.37
CA LEU A 262 -13.69 36.63 -12.00
C LEU A 262 -14.62 35.52 -11.53
N THR A 263 -15.06 34.69 -12.47
CA THR A 263 -15.95 33.54 -12.22
C THR A 263 -15.40 32.28 -12.90
N SER A 264 -16.06 31.13 -12.70
CA SER A 264 -15.75 29.89 -13.41
C SER A 264 -15.93 29.97 -14.93
N GLU A 265 -16.68 30.96 -15.43
CA GLU A 265 -16.79 31.23 -16.87
C GLU A 265 -15.54 31.89 -17.44
N ASP A 266 -14.83 32.66 -16.61
CA ASP A 266 -13.63 33.41 -16.98
C ASP A 266 -12.35 32.55 -16.86
N LEU A 267 -12.40 31.50 -16.04
CA LEU A 267 -11.23 30.74 -15.59
C LEU A 267 -11.40 29.24 -15.82
N GLU A 268 -10.28 28.56 -16.02
CA GLU A 268 -10.14 27.11 -15.92
C GLU A 268 -9.30 26.82 -14.65
N ILE A 269 -9.91 26.15 -13.68
CA ILE A 269 -9.28 25.87 -12.38
C ILE A 269 -8.98 24.38 -12.31
N THR A 270 -7.71 24.04 -12.21
CA THR A 270 -7.25 22.65 -12.14
C THR A 270 -6.56 22.40 -10.81
N PRO A 271 -7.00 21.42 -10.00
CA PRO A 271 -6.29 21.07 -8.77
C PRO A 271 -4.98 20.35 -9.09
N HIS A 272 -3.94 20.76 -8.40
CA HIS A 272 -2.67 20.07 -8.25
C HIS A 272 -2.46 19.73 -6.78
N TYR A 273 -1.69 18.70 -6.49
CA TYR A 273 -1.41 18.32 -5.11
C TYR A 273 0.03 18.67 -4.76
N VAL A 274 0.27 18.97 -3.48
CA VAL A 274 1.62 19.22 -2.96
C VAL A 274 2.55 18.07 -3.36
N GLU A 275 3.78 18.42 -3.74
CA GLU A 275 4.77 17.45 -4.19
C GLU A 275 4.94 16.29 -3.18
N GLY A 276 5.02 15.07 -3.70
CA GLY A 276 5.07 13.86 -2.90
C GLY A 276 3.72 13.34 -2.37
N PHE A 277 2.59 13.93 -2.80
CA PHE A 277 1.27 13.34 -2.60
C PHE A 277 0.69 12.78 -3.89
N LEU A 278 0.27 11.51 -3.86
CA LEU A 278 -0.49 10.87 -4.93
C LEU A 278 -1.94 10.75 -4.52
N VAL A 279 -2.87 11.35 -5.27
CA VAL A 279 -4.26 11.51 -4.83
C VAL A 279 -5.23 10.89 -5.83
N GLU A 280 -6.21 10.15 -5.32
CA GLU A 280 -7.28 9.54 -6.11
C GLU A 280 -8.61 9.60 -5.36
N GLY A 281 -9.69 9.96 -6.07
CA GLY A 281 -11.05 9.92 -5.54
C GLY A 281 -11.63 8.50 -5.54
N PHE A 282 -12.52 8.21 -4.60
CA PHE A 282 -13.32 6.99 -4.58
C PHE A 282 -14.73 7.27 -4.11
N LYS A 283 -15.60 6.27 -4.14
CA LYS A 283 -17.04 6.40 -3.87
C LYS A 283 -17.38 7.14 -2.57
N TYR A 284 -16.53 7.06 -1.54
CA TYR A 284 -16.82 7.58 -0.20
C TYR A 284 -15.83 8.64 0.30
N GLY A 285 -14.95 9.15 -0.57
CA GLY A 285 -13.96 10.15 -0.17
C GLY A 285 -12.77 10.24 -1.13
N VAL A 286 -11.64 10.69 -0.60
CA VAL A 286 -10.39 10.84 -1.34
C VAL A 286 -9.27 10.11 -0.61
N VAL A 287 -8.44 9.39 -1.35
CA VAL A 287 -7.22 8.78 -0.85
C VAL A 287 -6.03 9.63 -1.26
N ALA A 288 -5.12 9.93 -0.34
CA ALA A 288 -3.81 10.50 -0.65
C ALA A 288 -2.69 9.61 -0.09
N LEU A 289 -1.70 9.30 -0.92
CA LEU A 289 -0.49 8.60 -0.53
C LEU A 289 0.64 9.61 -0.34
N ASP A 290 1.18 9.67 0.87
CA ASP A 290 2.40 10.41 1.16
C ASP A 290 3.61 9.54 0.77
N THR A 291 4.22 9.90 -0.36
CA THR A 291 5.41 9.23 -0.92
C THR A 291 6.71 9.92 -0.53
N ARG A 292 6.65 10.98 0.30
CA ARG A 292 7.86 11.66 0.77
C ARG A 292 8.61 10.71 1.69
N LEU A 293 9.85 10.40 1.35
CA LEU A 293 10.74 9.63 2.20
C LEU A 293 11.08 10.47 3.44
N THR A 294 11.02 9.86 4.63
CA THR A 294 11.54 10.53 5.83
C THR A 294 13.07 10.54 5.82
N THR A 295 13.66 11.48 6.54
CA THR A 295 15.10 11.53 6.80
C THR A 295 15.63 10.17 7.27
N GLU A 296 14.92 9.47 8.15
CA GLU A 296 15.28 8.12 8.63
C GLU A 296 15.23 7.05 7.54
N GLU A 297 14.30 7.14 6.59
CA GLU A 297 14.14 6.18 5.48
C GLU A 297 15.22 6.37 4.42
N ILE A 298 15.53 7.62 4.10
CA ILE A 298 16.68 7.97 3.23
C ILE A 298 17.97 7.49 3.90
N ALA A 299 18.12 7.73 5.21
CA ALA A 299 19.26 7.27 5.99
C ALA A 299 19.38 5.73 5.99
N GLU A 300 18.27 5.00 6.13
CA GLU A 300 18.27 3.54 6.10
C GLU A 300 18.65 2.98 4.72
N GLY A 301 18.10 3.55 3.65
CA GLY A 301 18.45 3.18 2.28
C GLY A 301 19.93 3.37 2.01
N LEU A 302 20.43 4.57 2.30
CA LEU A 302 21.84 4.92 2.14
C LEU A 302 22.76 4.01 2.98
N ALA A 303 22.36 3.69 4.21
CA ALA A 303 23.11 2.79 5.07
C ALA A 303 23.20 1.37 4.48
N ARG A 304 22.11 0.83 3.93
CA ARG A 304 22.11 -0.49 3.29
C ARG A 304 23.01 -0.52 2.06
N ASP A 305 23.03 0.55 1.27
CA ASP A 305 23.91 0.65 0.11
C ASP A 305 25.38 0.71 0.52
N ILE A 306 25.73 1.49 1.55
CA ILE A 306 27.07 1.53 2.12
C ILE A 306 27.48 0.16 2.66
N VAL A 307 26.62 -0.53 3.44
CA VAL A 307 26.86 -1.89 3.92
C VAL A 307 27.15 -2.83 2.76
N ARG A 308 26.34 -2.78 1.70
CA ARG A 308 26.53 -3.60 0.50
C ARG A 308 27.92 -3.36 -0.13
N ARG A 309 28.40 -2.11 -0.18
CA ARG A 309 29.72 -1.79 -0.76
C ARG A 309 30.86 -2.28 0.12
N ILE A 310 30.76 -2.06 1.43
CA ILE A 310 31.74 -2.57 2.39
C ILE A 310 31.82 -4.10 2.31
N GLN A 311 30.69 -4.81 2.20
CA GLN A 311 30.68 -6.27 2.05
C GLN A 311 31.35 -6.76 0.75
N VAL A 312 31.21 -6.01 -0.35
CA VAL A 312 31.95 -6.29 -1.59
C VAL A 312 33.46 -6.10 -1.36
N MET A 313 33.86 -5.02 -0.69
CA MET A 313 35.27 -4.76 -0.38
C MET A 313 35.87 -5.80 0.57
N ARG A 314 35.10 -6.29 1.57
CA ARG A 314 35.53 -7.39 2.46
C ARG A 314 35.84 -8.67 1.67
N LYS A 315 35.04 -8.97 0.65
CA LYS A 315 35.29 -10.11 -0.26
C LYS A 315 36.55 -9.91 -1.10
N LYS A 316 36.76 -8.69 -1.63
CA LYS A 316 37.99 -8.35 -2.39
C LYS A 316 39.26 -8.47 -1.55
N LEU A 317 39.18 -8.13 -0.27
CA LEU A 317 40.27 -8.29 0.70
C LEU A 317 40.41 -9.73 1.23
N ASN A 318 39.60 -10.67 0.76
CA ASN A 318 39.59 -12.08 1.17
C ASN A 318 39.51 -12.26 2.70
N LEU A 319 38.72 -11.42 3.37
CA LEU A 319 38.61 -11.42 4.83
C LEU A 319 37.74 -12.59 5.33
N GLU A 320 38.15 -13.18 6.45
CA GLU A 320 37.36 -14.21 7.13
C GLU A 320 36.00 -13.67 7.61
N LEU A 321 35.04 -14.58 7.80
CA LEU A 321 33.67 -14.26 8.20
C LEU A 321 33.61 -13.43 9.49
N LEU A 322 34.53 -13.68 10.43
CA LEU A 322 34.57 -13.02 11.74
C LEU A 322 35.54 -11.83 11.80
N ALA A 323 36.27 -11.55 10.72
CA ALA A 323 37.30 -10.50 10.71
C ALA A 323 36.69 -9.12 11.02
N LYS A 324 37.34 -8.39 11.93
CA LYS A 324 37.00 -7.02 12.29
C LYS A 324 37.70 -6.03 11.37
N ILE A 325 37.02 -4.93 11.04
CA ILE A 325 37.53 -3.92 10.12
C ILE A 325 37.45 -2.52 10.73
N SER A 326 38.26 -1.61 10.19
CA SER A 326 38.14 -0.17 10.36
C SER A 326 37.68 0.44 9.03
N VAL A 327 36.68 1.31 9.07
CA VAL A 327 35.99 1.85 7.88
C VAL A 327 35.99 3.38 7.92
N VAL A 328 36.36 3.99 6.80
CA VAL A 328 36.14 5.42 6.53
C VAL A 328 35.19 5.57 5.36
N VAL A 329 34.14 6.37 5.52
CA VAL A 329 33.20 6.72 4.45
C VAL A 329 33.29 8.22 4.23
N VAL A 330 33.74 8.61 3.03
CA VAL A 330 33.67 9.98 2.53
C VAL A 330 32.37 10.12 1.76
N ALA A 331 31.53 11.05 2.17
CA ALA A 331 30.22 11.30 1.57
C ALA A 331 30.01 12.80 1.29
N PRO A 332 29.05 13.16 0.42
CA PRO A 332 28.62 14.54 0.25
C PRO A 332 28.14 15.15 1.58
N SER A 333 28.30 16.47 1.72
CA SER A 333 28.05 17.18 2.98
C SER A 333 26.60 17.09 3.46
N ASP A 334 25.63 17.06 2.54
CA ASP A 334 24.21 16.91 2.84
C ASP A 334 23.82 15.48 3.26
N LYS A 335 24.70 14.50 3.08
CA LYS A 335 24.45 13.08 3.43
C LYS A 335 25.09 12.65 4.74
N ILE A 336 26.02 13.42 5.29
CA ILE A 336 26.78 13.05 6.50
C ILE A 336 25.86 12.71 7.68
N GLU A 337 24.89 13.57 7.97
CA GLU A 337 23.98 13.36 9.11
C GLU A 337 23.07 12.14 8.90
N LEU A 338 22.63 11.88 7.66
CA LEU A 338 21.86 10.68 7.31
C LEU A 338 22.65 9.40 7.62
N ILE A 339 23.92 9.34 7.21
CA ILE A 339 24.76 8.15 7.46
C ILE A 339 25.04 8.00 8.96
N LYS A 340 25.30 9.12 9.67
CA LYS A 340 25.52 9.11 11.12
C LYS A 340 24.33 8.56 11.90
N MET A 341 23.09 8.85 11.49
CA MET A 341 21.87 8.30 12.10
C MET A 341 21.82 6.76 12.07
N LYS A 342 22.55 6.12 11.15
CA LYS A 342 22.60 4.65 10.98
C LYS A 342 24.00 4.09 11.24
N LYS A 343 24.89 4.85 11.90
CA LYS A 343 26.28 4.46 12.18
C LYS A 343 26.37 3.09 12.87
N GLU A 344 25.57 2.84 13.90
CA GLU A 344 25.57 1.57 14.63
C GLU A 344 25.13 0.39 13.75
N TYR A 345 24.10 0.59 12.93
CA TYR A 345 23.63 -0.43 12.00
C TYR A 345 24.73 -0.80 10.99
N ILE A 346 25.37 0.20 10.36
CA ILE A 346 26.46 -0.04 9.40
C ILE A 346 27.62 -0.76 10.08
N ALA A 347 28.01 -0.34 11.29
CA ALA A 347 29.11 -0.95 12.04
C ALA A 347 28.83 -2.41 12.39
N ASN A 348 27.63 -2.72 12.87
CA ASN A 348 27.23 -4.08 13.24
C ASN A 348 27.16 -5.01 12.03
N GLU A 349 26.51 -4.59 10.95
CA GLU A 349 26.36 -5.40 9.72
C GLU A 349 27.69 -5.66 9.02
N THR A 350 28.68 -4.78 9.19
CA THR A 350 29.98 -4.89 8.52
C THR A 350 31.11 -5.36 9.43
N ARG A 351 30.83 -5.58 10.73
CA ARG A 351 31.83 -5.86 11.78
C ARG A 351 32.92 -4.79 11.85
N ALA A 352 32.54 -3.54 11.63
CA ALA A 352 33.44 -2.41 11.79
C ALA A 352 33.57 -2.05 13.27
N MET A 353 34.79 -2.10 13.80
CA MET A 353 35.08 -1.61 15.16
C MET A 353 35.21 -0.09 15.20
N GLU A 354 35.61 0.48 14.06
CA GLU A 354 35.71 1.90 13.86
C GLU A 354 35.01 2.25 12.56
N LEU A 355 34.06 3.17 12.64
CA LEU A 355 33.39 3.75 11.48
C LEU A 355 33.47 5.27 11.57
N ARG A 356 34.24 5.87 10.66
CA ARG A 356 34.39 7.32 10.53
C ARG A 356 33.68 7.79 9.27
N ILE A 357 32.89 8.85 9.39
CA ILE A 357 32.10 9.43 8.31
C ILE A 357 32.55 10.88 8.17
N THR A 358 33.02 11.27 6.99
CA THR A 358 33.68 12.57 6.77
C THR A 358 33.35 13.12 5.37
N THR A 359 33.63 14.40 5.14
CA THR A 359 33.65 14.99 3.79
C THR A 359 35.07 15.11 3.25
N ASN A 360 36.08 14.87 4.09
CA ASN A 360 37.49 15.03 3.73
C ASN A 360 38.03 13.78 3.03
N LYS A 361 38.33 13.91 1.72
CA LYS A 361 38.89 12.82 0.90
C LYS A 361 40.24 12.32 1.41
N ASP A 362 41.07 13.18 1.99
CA ASP A 362 42.42 12.86 2.45
C ASP A 362 42.43 11.82 3.59
N GLU A 363 41.34 11.71 4.34
CA GLU A 363 41.23 10.74 5.44
C GLU A 363 41.19 9.29 4.93
N THR A 364 40.69 9.04 3.71
CA THR A 364 40.75 7.69 3.12
C THR A 364 42.16 7.33 2.65
N ALA A 365 42.91 8.32 2.13
CA ALA A 365 44.30 8.13 1.76
C ALA A 365 45.20 7.82 2.98
N GLN A 366 44.88 8.41 4.13
CA GLN A 366 45.61 8.20 5.39
C GLN A 366 45.15 6.94 6.16
N HIS A 367 43.97 6.41 5.88
CA HIS A 367 43.40 5.22 6.54
C HIS A 367 44.26 3.96 6.33
N GLY A 368 44.79 3.81 5.12
CA GLY A 368 45.41 2.58 4.63
C GLY A 368 44.38 1.46 4.41
N GLY A 369 44.75 0.44 3.64
CA GLY A 369 43.82 -0.63 3.21
C GLY A 369 43.26 -0.41 1.80
N LEU A 370 42.13 -1.05 1.49
CA LEU A 370 41.48 -0.92 0.18
C LEU A 370 40.59 0.32 0.17
N VAL A 371 40.80 1.22 -0.78
CA VAL A 371 39.98 2.41 -1.00
C VAL A 371 39.34 2.32 -2.37
N GLU A 372 38.02 2.49 -2.45
CA GLU A 372 37.27 2.47 -3.72
C GLU A 372 36.24 3.59 -3.76
N GLU A 373 36.01 4.10 -4.97
CA GLU A 373 34.95 5.05 -5.29
C GLU A 373 33.67 4.31 -5.71
N TRP A 374 32.53 4.81 -5.23
CA TRP A 374 31.22 4.22 -5.47
C TRP A 374 30.22 5.30 -5.85
N ASP A 375 29.45 5.04 -6.90
CA ASP A 375 28.24 5.78 -7.23
C ASP A 375 27.06 5.16 -6.46
N ILE A 376 26.38 5.98 -5.67
CA ILE A 376 25.14 5.63 -4.95
C ILE A 376 24.14 6.76 -5.17
N ASP A 377 23.08 6.48 -5.93
CA ASP A 377 22.02 7.44 -6.28
C ASP A 377 22.56 8.75 -6.91
N ASP A 378 23.49 8.63 -7.87
CA ASP A 378 24.14 9.73 -8.60
C ASP A 378 25.07 10.62 -7.75
N ASP A 379 25.33 10.22 -6.50
CA ASP A 379 26.29 10.84 -5.60
C ASP A 379 27.57 9.99 -5.49
N LEU A 380 28.73 10.65 -5.43
CA LEU A 380 30.05 10.00 -5.30
C LEU A 380 30.41 9.77 -3.82
N TYR A 381 30.73 8.52 -3.49
CA TYR A 381 31.23 8.10 -2.18
C TYR A 381 32.63 7.50 -2.31
N ILE A 382 33.50 7.75 -1.34
CA ILE A 382 34.81 7.10 -1.24
C ILE A 382 34.84 6.28 0.04
N ILE A 383 35.01 4.97 -0.08
CA ILE A 383 35.00 4.05 1.06
C ILE A 383 36.38 3.44 1.21
N GLY A 384 36.96 3.54 2.40
CA GLY A 384 38.18 2.88 2.83
C GLY A 384 37.88 1.75 3.80
N VAL A 385 38.41 0.54 3.53
CA VAL A 385 38.26 -0.64 4.39
C VAL A 385 39.63 -1.23 4.72
N LYS A 386 39.88 -1.42 6.01
CA LYS A 386 41.14 -1.99 6.53
C LYS A 386 40.85 -3.09 7.54
N PRO A 387 41.47 -4.28 7.43
CA PRO A 387 41.39 -5.28 8.48
C PRO A 387 42.11 -4.81 9.75
N ILE A 388 41.52 -5.09 10.90
CA ILE A 388 42.16 -4.89 12.20
C ILE A 388 42.78 -6.23 12.58
N ASN A 389 44.11 -6.32 12.57
CA ASN A 389 44.79 -7.48 13.12
C ASN A 389 44.60 -7.47 14.63
N GLN A 390 43.84 -8.43 15.15
CA GLN A 390 43.85 -8.71 16.59
C GLN A 390 45.17 -9.43 16.89
N GLN A 391 46.02 -8.81 17.72
CA GLN A 391 47.03 -9.56 18.45
C GLN A 391 46.38 -10.51 19.46
#